data_AF-A0A4Y9QHG7-F1
#
_entry.id   AF-A0A4Y9QHG7-F1
#
_cell.length_a   1.000
_cell.length_b   1.000
_cell.length_c   1.000
_cell.angle_alpha   90.00
_cell.angle_beta   90.00
_cell.angle_gamma   90.00
#
_symmetry.space_group_name_H-M   'P 1'
#
loop_
_entity.id
_entity.type
_entity.pdbx_description
1 polymer ?
#
loop_
_entity_poly.entity_id
_entity_poly.type
_entity_poly.pdbx_seq_one_letter_code
_entity_poly.pdbx_strand_id
1 'polypeptide(L)'
;MPVAAPDLLLDPWWARLPAPGEPGTPARHTLVAVLSAEFPAHTVVQLPGGRRPRDWRIAVQADVDGSRVHRVEVALPGAPLLWYVELPEPAARPAASTVVAFSDPRFPDGTLLDAARARREGVDGGSQVGALRWWPGTGLVHQIYVTPDHRRRGVGNKLSRAVFGMQAARGLPHLHGDGRRTELGEEWRNGLHAAVAARMAPLSEVMPAMTPSDAAGPIRR
;
A
#
# COMPACT_ATOMS: atom_id res chain seq x y z
N MET A 1 -31.23 -3.88 12.14
CA MET A 1 -30.22 -3.94 13.21
C MET A 1 -28.85 -3.80 12.55
N PRO A 2 -28.19 -2.64 12.62
CA PRO A 2 -26.83 -2.53 12.10
C PRO A 2 -25.90 -3.26 13.08
N VAL A 3 -25.23 -4.30 12.59
CA VAL A 3 -24.14 -4.96 13.31
C VAL A 3 -23.03 -3.93 13.43
N ALA A 4 -22.71 -3.52 14.65
CA ALA A 4 -21.55 -2.67 14.92
C ALA A 4 -20.31 -3.32 14.30
N ALA A 5 -19.60 -2.57 13.45
CA ALA A 5 -18.32 -3.02 12.92
C ALA A 5 -17.38 -3.30 14.11
N PRO A 6 -16.71 -4.46 14.17
CA PRO A 6 -15.80 -4.75 15.27
C PRO A 6 -14.72 -3.68 15.30
N ASP A 7 -14.51 -3.10 16.49
CA ASP A 7 -13.42 -2.19 16.81
C ASP A 7 -12.11 -2.75 16.25
N LEU A 8 -11.65 -2.16 15.15
CA LEU A 8 -10.46 -2.58 14.44
C LEU A 8 -9.24 -2.11 15.24
N LEU A 9 -8.50 -3.08 15.79
CA LEU A 9 -7.13 -2.85 16.22
C LEU A 9 -6.38 -2.02 15.17
N LEU A 10 -5.84 -0.91 15.64
CA LEU A 10 -5.31 0.19 14.84
C LEU A 10 -4.08 -0.25 14.05
N ASP A 11 -3.34 -1.17 14.66
CA ASP A 11 -2.05 -1.69 14.23
C ASP A 11 -2.10 -3.23 14.24
N PRO A 12 -1.77 -3.89 13.12
CA PRO A 12 -1.80 -5.34 13.05
C PRO A 12 -0.67 -5.95 13.87
N TRP A 13 -0.88 -7.16 14.38
CA TRP A 13 0.23 -8.09 14.54
C TRP A 13 0.47 -8.82 13.22
N TRP A 14 1.65 -9.39 13.05
CA TRP A 14 2.10 -9.99 11.80
C TRP A 14 2.37 -11.48 11.96
N ALA A 15 1.68 -12.33 11.19
CA ALA A 15 2.05 -13.72 11.05
C ALA A 15 3.15 -13.87 10.00
N ARG A 16 4.27 -14.50 10.34
CA ARG A 16 5.29 -14.94 9.37
C ARG A 16 5.05 -16.40 9.02
N LEU A 17 4.76 -16.64 7.75
CA LEU A 17 4.52 -17.95 7.16
C LEU A 17 5.71 -18.33 6.28
N PRO A 18 6.13 -19.61 6.25
CA PRO A 18 7.03 -20.07 5.21
C PRO A 18 6.37 -19.90 3.84
N ALA A 19 7.12 -19.44 2.84
CA ALA A 19 6.65 -19.44 1.46
C ALA A 19 7.41 -20.51 0.68
N PRO A 20 6.71 -21.34 -0.13
CA PRO A 20 7.39 -22.30 -0.99
C PRO A 20 8.33 -21.55 -1.95
N GLY A 21 9.59 -21.99 -2.00
CA GLY A 21 10.62 -21.47 -2.89
C GLY A 21 11.08 -22.54 -3.87
N GLU A 22 11.56 -22.10 -5.03
CA GLU A 22 12.22 -22.99 -5.99
C GLU A 22 13.68 -23.21 -5.58
N PRO A 23 14.23 -24.43 -5.73
CA PRO A 23 15.66 -24.67 -5.51
C PRO A 23 16.52 -23.69 -6.32
N GLY A 24 17.48 -23.05 -5.67
CA GLY A 24 18.35 -22.04 -6.30
C GLY A 24 17.81 -20.60 -6.27
N THR A 25 16.61 -20.36 -5.72
CA THR A 25 16.10 -19.00 -5.43
C THR A 25 16.32 -18.63 -3.95
N PRO A 26 16.43 -17.33 -3.62
CA PRO A 26 16.44 -16.90 -2.23
C PRO A 26 15.22 -17.43 -1.48
N ALA A 27 15.42 -17.82 -0.22
CA ALA A 27 14.33 -18.25 0.64
C ALA A 27 13.30 -17.11 0.77
N ARG A 28 12.02 -17.46 0.74
CA ARG A 28 10.92 -16.50 0.84
C ARG A 28 10.08 -16.74 2.08
N HIS A 29 9.44 -15.69 2.56
CA HIS A 29 8.38 -15.78 3.55
C HIS A 29 7.15 -15.01 3.07
N THR A 30 6.00 -15.29 3.70
CA THR A 30 4.83 -14.43 3.60
C THR A 30 4.58 -13.78 4.95
N LEU A 31 4.59 -12.45 5.00
CA LEU A 31 4.22 -11.67 6.17
C LEU A 31 2.75 -11.24 6.04
N VAL A 32 1.92 -11.62 7.01
CA VAL A 32 0.47 -11.40 6.96
C VAL A 32 0.03 -10.50 8.11
N ALA A 33 -0.50 -9.32 7.79
CA ALA A 33 -1.10 -8.42 8.77
C ALA A 33 -2.45 -8.97 9.22
N VAL A 34 -2.65 -9.11 10.53
CA VAL A 34 -3.90 -9.60 11.12
C VAL A 34 -4.44 -8.57 12.10
N LEU A 35 -5.73 -8.25 11.96
CA LEU A 35 -6.42 -7.35 12.89
C LEU A 35 -7.24 -8.17 13.89
N SER A 36 -6.59 -8.65 14.94
CA SER A 36 -7.22 -9.37 16.05
C SER A 36 -6.47 -9.14 17.35
N ALA A 37 -7.15 -9.28 18.49
CA ALA A 37 -6.58 -9.06 19.83
C ALA A 37 -5.75 -10.25 20.33
N GLU A 38 -5.45 -11.21 19.46
CA GLU A 38 -4.75 -12.45 19.81
C GLU A 38 -3.29 -12.18 20.23
N PHE A 39 -2.65 -11.20 19.59
CA PHE A 39 -1.30 -10.76 19.93
C PHE A 39 -1.22 -9.23 19.97
N PRO A 40 -0.27 -8.65 20.74
CA PRO A 40 -0.06 -7.21 20.73
C PRO A 40 0.27 -6.69 19.34
N ALA A 41 -0.19 -5.48 19.03
CA ALA A 41 0.16 -4.76 17.80
C ALA A 41 1.67 -4.79 17.52
N HIS A 42 2.03 -4.88 16.24
CA HIS A 42 3.41 -4.92 15.72
C HIS A 42 4.22 -6.16 16.07
N THR A 43 3.68 -7.09 16.85
CA THR A 43 4.34 -8.37 17.14
C THR A 43 4.44 -9.21 15.88
N VAL A 44 5.59 -9.83 15.65
CA VAL A 44 5.77 -10.83 14.58
C VAL A 44 5.72 -12.23 15.17
N VAL A 45 4.75 -13.03 14.77
CA VAL A 45 4.53 -14.41 15.25
C VAL A 45 4.85 -15.40 14.14
N GLN A 46 5.67 -16.42 14.42
CA GLN A 46 5.95 -17.49 13.47
C GLN A 46 4.79 -18.49 13.45
N LEU A 47 4.19 -18.71 12.29
CA LEU A 47 3.10 -19.70 12.11
C LEU A 47 3.53 -20.75 11.07
N PRO A 48 4.12 -21.88 11.51
CA PRO A 48 4.70 -22.87 10.59
C PRO A 48 3.65 -23.63 9.76
N GLY A 49 2.37 -23.60 10.17
CA GLY A 49 1.28 -24.29 9.48
C GLY A 49 0.89 -23.69 8.11
N GLY A 50 1.53 -22.59 7.68
CA GLY A 50 1.41 -22.02 6.33
C GLY A 50 0.04 -21.42 5.97
N ARG A 51 -0.99 -21.61 6.80
CA ARG A 51 -2.34 -21.10 6.56
C ARG A 51 -2.47 -19.65 7.01
N ARG A 52 -3.09 -18.82 6.15
CA ARG A 52 -3.43 -17.43 6.50
C ARG A 52 -4.47 -17.38 7.62
N PRO A 53 -4.28 -16.55 8.66
CA PRO A 53 -5.29 -16.28 9.68
C PRO A 53 -6.58 -15.70 9.06
N ARG A 54 -7.73 -15.92 9.70
CA ARG A 54 -9.06 -15.52 9.17
C ARG A 54 -9.19 -14.01 8.96
N ASP A 55 -8.69 -13.20 9.90
CA ASP A 55 -8.84 -11.74 9.92
C ASP A 55 -7.65 -11.00 9.28
N TRP A 56 -7.01 -11.66 8.30
CA TRP A 56 -5.91 -11.06 7.57
C TRP A 56 -6.37 -9.87 6.71
N ARG A 57 -5.51 -8.86 6.60
CA ARG A 57 -5.78 -7.65 5.80
C ARG A 57 -4.77 -7.41 4.69
N ILE A 58 -3.52 -7.79 4.92
CA ILE A 58 -2.42 -7.62 3.98
C ILE A 58 -1.60 -8.89 4.02
N ALA A 59 -1.18 -9.41 2.86
CA ALA A 59 -0.22 -10.50 2.77
C ALA A 59 0.90 -10.09 1.83
N VAL A 60 2.14 -10.12 2.30
CA VAL A 60 3.32 -9.69 1.55
C VAL A 60 4.26 -10.88 1.41
N GLN A 61 4.54 -11.30 0.18
CA GLN A 61 5.57 -12.28 -0.11
C GLN A 61 6.87 -11.55 -0.42
N ALA A 62 7.92 -11.84 0.35
CA ALA A 62 9.22 -11.21 0.22
C ALA A 62 10.36 -12.23 0.39
N ASP A 63 11.55 -11.86 -0.07
CA ASP A 63 12.78 -12.58 0.27
C ASP A 63 13.03 -12.47 1.78
N VAL A 64 13.64 -13.50 2.38
CA VAL A 64 13.85 -13.56 3.84
C VAL A 64 14.71 -12.42 4.37
N ASP A 65 15.62 -11.91 3.55
CA ASP A 65 16.45 -10.74 3.86
C ASP A 65 15.73 -9.39 3.66
N GLY A 66 14.48 -9.41 3.17
CA GLY A 66 13.68 -8.21 2.91
C GLY A 66 14.10 -7.43 1.67
N SER A 67 15.09 -7.90 0.90
CA SER A 67 15.64 -7.17 -0.25
C SER A 67 14.61 -6.94 -1.36
N ARG A 68 13.70 -7.89 -1.55
CA ARG A 68 12.69 -7.85 -2.60
C ARG A 68 11.33 -8.30 -2.11
N VAL A 69 10.31 -7.54 -2.49
CA VAL A 69 8.91 -7.94 -2.40
C VAL A 69 8.47 -8.46 -3.76
N HIS A 70 7.77 -9.60 -3.79
CA HIS A 70 7.30 -10.25 -5.01
C HIS A 70 5.79 -10.11 -5.19
N ARG A 71 5.07 -10.05 -4.06
CA ARG A 71 3.61 -9.95 -4.06
C ARG A 71 3.12 -9.21 -2.83
N VAL A 72 2.09 -8.38 -2.99
CA VAL A 72 1.36 -7.74 -1.90
C VAL A 72 -0.14 -7.77 -2.18
N GLU A 73 -0.85 -8.63 -1.46
CA GLU A 73 -2.30 -8.76 -1.54
C GLU A 73 -2.96 -7.96 -0.41
N VAL A 74 -4.06 -7.29 -0.72
CA VAL A 74 -4.82 -6.49 0.25
C VAL A 74 -6.27 -6.95 0.24
N ALA A 75 -6.75 -7.43 1.39
CA ALA A 75 -8.15 -7.80 1.57
C ALA A 75 -9.02 -6.53 1.69
N LEU A 76 -9.42 -6.01 0.55
CA LEU A 76 -10.32 -4.86 0.43
C LEU A 76 -11.44 -5.20 -0.56
N PRO A 77 -12.53 -5.84 -0.10
CA PRO A 77 -13.68 -6.15 -0.95
C PRO A 77 -14.22 -4.89 -1.63
N GLY A 78 -14.58 -5.02 -2.91
CA GLY A 78 -15.11 -3.91 -3.72
C GLY A 78 -14.04 -3.01 -4.37
N ALA A 79 -12.76 -3.13 -3.99
CA ALA A 79 -11.67 -2.50 -4.73
C ALA A 79 -11.29 -3.35 -5.96
N PRO A 80 -10.80 -2.75 -7.06
CA PRO A 80 -10.33 -3.49 -8.21
C PRO A 80 -9.14 -4.40 -7.86
N LEU A 81 -8.93 -5.44 -8.66
CA LEU A 81 -7.69 -6.19 -8.65
C LEU A 81 -6.57 -5.28 -9.15
N LEU A 82 -5.46 -5.24 -8.43
CA LEU A 82 -4.31 -4.40 -8.72
C LEU A 82 -3.04 -5.23 -8.73
N TRP A 83 -2.21 -5.03 -9.74
CA TRP A 83 -0.81 -5.40 -9.74
C TRP A 83 0.04 -4.14 -9.84
N TYR A 84 1.33 -4.28 -9.56
CA TYR A 84 2.19 -3.15 -9.24
C TYR A 84 3.55 -3.22 -9.90
N VAL A 85 4.16 -2.05 -10.09
CA VAL A 85 5.57 -1.90 -10.42
C VAL A 85 6.23 -1.05 -9.35
N GLU A 86 7.31 -1.55 -8.77
CA GLU A 86 8.17 -0.78 -7.86
C GLU A 86 9.31 -0.11 -8.62
N LEU A 87 9.47 1.18 -8.38
CA LEU A 87 10.48 2.06 -8.95
C LEU A 87 11.30 2.67 -7.81
N PRO A 88 12.45 2.08 -7.45
CA PRO A 88 13.39 2.69 -6.51
C PRO A 88 13.99 3.97 -7.11
N GLU A 89 14.08 5.03 -6.32
CA GLU A 89 14.68 6.32 -6.70
C GLU A 89 15.86 6.66 -5.76
N PRO A 90 16.95 5.88 -5.74
CA PRO A 90 18.05 6.09 -4.79
C PRO A 90 18.80 7.41 -5.00
N ALA A 91 18.75 7.97 -6.21
CA ALA A 91 19.37 9.26 -6.54
C ALA A 91 18.52 10.47 -6.13
N ALA A 92 17.24 10.27 -5.76
CA ALA A 92 16.41 11.35 -5.22
C ALA A 92 16.98 11.85 -3.88
N ARG A 93 16.68 13.11 -3.54
CA ARG A 93 17.11 13.72 -2.27
C ARG A 93 15.88 14.23 -1.50
N PRO A 94 15.42 13.54 -0.45
CA PRO A 94 15.91 12.24 0.05
C PRO A 94 15.59 11.08 -0.91
N ALA A 95 16.25 9.93 -0.70
CA ALA A 95 15.99 8.71 -1.47
C ALA A 95 14.51 8.32 -1.34
N ALA A 96 13.90 7.98 -2.47
CA ALA A 96 12.47 7.71 -2.55
C ALA A 96 12.20 6.33 -3.16
N SER A 97 10.94 5.92 -3.04
CA SER A 97 10.41 4.79 -3.80
C SER A 97 9.02 5.16 -4.29
N THR A 98 8.70 4.69 -5.49
CA THR A 98 7.38 4.85 -6.09
C THR A 98 6.82 3.48 -6.43
N VAL A 99 5.55 3.25 -6.07
CA VAL A 99 4.78 2.09 -6.51
C VAL A 99 3.68 2.57 -7.43
N VAL A 100 3.68 2.05 -8.66
CA VAL A 100 2.67 2.32 -9.69
C VAL A 100 1.70 1.15 -9.74
N ALA A 101 0.41 1.42 -9.75
CA ALA A 101 -0.65 0.43 -9.79
C ALA A 101 -1.32 0.36 -11.17
N PHE A 102 -1.69 -0.86 -11.55
CA PHE A 102 -2.38 -1.22 -12.79
C PHE A 102 -3.54 -2.16 -12.44
N SER A 103 -4.61 -2.18 -13.26
CA SER A 103 -5.82 -2.97 -12.98
C SER A 103 -6.30 -3.85 -14.14
N ASP A 104 -5.46 -4.06 -15.15
CA ASP A 104 -5.75 -4.96 -16.26
C ASP A 104 -5.37 -6.42 -15.90
N PRO A 105 -5.85 -7.44 -16.65
CA PRO A 105 -5.70 -8.84 -16.28
C PRO A 105 -4.32 -9.45 -16.61
N ARG A 106 -3.32 -8.65 -17.04
CA ARG A 106 -1.99 -9.16 -17.44
C ARG A 106 -1.26 -9.90 -16.33
N PHE A 107 -1.45 -9.48 -15.07
CA PHE A 107 -0.85 -10.13 -13.91
C PHE A 107 -1.89 -10.37 -12.80
N PRO A 108 -1.71 -11.43 -11.99
CA PRO A 108 -2.56 -11.68 -10.84
C PRO A 108 -2.59 -10.53 -9.83
N ASP A 109 -3.67 -10.46 -9.05
CA ASP A 109 -3.78 -9.49 -7.96
C ASP A 109 -2.61 -9.60 -6.99
N GLY A 110 -2.05 -8.44 -6.67
CA GLY A 110 -0.94 -8.26 -5.77
C GLY A 110 0.43 -8.46 -6.38
N THR A 111 0.57 -8.90 -7.63
CA THR A 111 1.90 -9.08 -8.25
C THR A 111 2.70 -7.77 -8.21
N LEU A 112 3.96 -7.84 -7.76
CA LEU A 112 4.89 -6.70 -7.74
C LEU A 112 6.07 -6.98 -8.69
N LEU A 113 6.21 -6.16 -9.71
CA LEU A 113 7.33 -6.23 -10.64
C LEU A 113 8.41 -5.21 -10.25
N ASP A 114 9.68 -5.57 -10.49
CA ASP A 114 10.74 -4.57 -10.56
C ASP A 114 10.74 -3.86 -11.92
N ALA A 115 11.41 -2.71 -12.00
CA ALA A 115 11.49 -1.91 -13.22
C ALA A 115 12.05 -2.68 -14.43
N ALA A 116 13.01 -3.59 -14.21
CA ALA A 116 13.63 -4.35 -15.30
C ALA A 116 12.65 -5.37 -15.89
N ARG A 117 11.88 -6.05 -15.04
CA ARG A 117 10.82 -6.97 -15.47
C ARG A 117 9.68 -6.22 -16.15
N ALA A 118 9.19 -5.12 -15.56
CA ALA A 118 8.16 -4.29 -16.18
C ALA A 118 8.54 -3.87 -17.62
N ARG A 119 9.80 -3.47 -17.84
CA ARG A 119 10.31 -3.14 -19.18
C ARG A 119 10.31 -4.33 -20.13
N ARG A 120 10.77 -5.51 -19.68
CA ARG A 120 10.78 -6.73 -20.51
C ARG A 120 9.37 -7.19 -20.90
N GLU A 121 8.40 -7.01 -20.01
CA GLU A 121 7.00 -7.39 -20.20
C GLU A 121 6.17 -6.31 -20.94
N GLY A 122 6.83 -5.26 -21.46
CA GLY A 122 6.18 -4.20 -22.23
C GLY A 122 5.09 -3.47 -21.43
N VAL A 123 5.33 -3.22 -20.13
CA VAL A 123 4.40 -2.44 -19.30
C VAL A 123 4.51 -0.97 -19.70
N ASP A 124 3.38 -0.41 -20.14
CA ASP A 124 3.25 1.01 -20.48
C ASP A 124 2.74 1.80 -19.27
N GLY A 125 3.49 2.84 -18.87
CA GLY A 125 3.11 3.74 -17.79
C GLY A 125 1.82 4.54 -18.06
N GLY A 126 1.44 4.73 -19.34
CA GLY A 126 0.19 5.39 -19.71
C GLY A 126 -1.07 4.67 -19.22
N SER A 127 -0.96 3.36 -18.95
CA SER A 127 -2.06 2.52 -18.46
C SER A 127 -2.18 2.47 -16.94
N GLN A 128 -1.38 3.27 -16.20
CA GLN A 128 -1.44 3.30 -14.74
C GLN A 128 -2.79 3.80 -14.23
N VAL A 129 -3.28 3.22 -13.13
CA VAL A 129 -4.51 3.67 -12.46
C VAL A 129 -4.25 4.51 -11.22
N GLY A 130 -3.05 4.41 -10.65
CA GLY A 130 -2.58 5.24 -9.54
C GLY A 130 -1.10 5.03 -9.23
N ALA A 131 -0.54 5.90 -8.40
CA ALA A 131 0.85 5.83 -7.95
C ALA A 131 0.99 6.37 -6.52
N LEU A 132 1.92 5.83 -5.74
CA LEU A 132 2.27 6.31 -4.41
C LEU A 132 3.79 6.40 -4.31
N ARG A 133 4.27 7.60 -3.98
CA ARG A 133 5.67 7.90 -3.73
C ARG A 133 5.89 8.22 -2.26
N TRP A 134 6.92 7.63 -1.67
CA TRP A 134 7.29 7.85 -0.26
C TRP A 134 8.80 7.83 -0.06
N TRP A 135 9.24 8.23 1.13
CA TRP A 135 10.63 8.13 1.57
C TRP A 135 10.80 6.92 2.47
N PRO A 136 11.40 5.80 1.99
CA PRO A 136 11.43 4.55 2.77
C PRO A 136 12.11 4.68 4.13
N GLY A 137 13.15 5.52 4.21
CA GLY A 137 13.91 5.74 5.44
C GLY A 137 13.14 6.41 6.57
N THR A 138 12.04 7.12 6.26
CA THR A 138 11.18 7.74 7.28
C THR A 138 9.77 7.15 7.30
N GLY A 139 9.31 6.58 6.19
CA GLY A 139 7.91 6.19 5.98
C GLY A 139 7.01 7.37 5.58
N LEU A 140 7.54 8.57 5.37
CA LEU A 140 6.73 9.71 4.99
C LEU A 140 6.23 9.56 3.54
N VAL A 141 4.91 9.54 3.38
CA VAL A 141 4.25 9.59 2.07
C VAL A 141 4.45 10.99 1.49
N HIS A 142 5.10 11.03 0.33
CA HIS A 142 5.33 12.28 -0.39
C HIS A 142 4.13 12.61 -1.29
N GLN A 143 3.66 11.63 -2.06
CA GLN A 143 2.57 11.82 -3.01
C GLN A 143 1.73 10.54 -3.15
N ILE A 144 0.43 10.72 -3.33
CA ILE A 144 -0.49 9.67 -3.77
C ILE A 144 -1.37 10.25 -4.87
N TYR A 145 -1.44 9.55 -6.00
CA TYR A 145 -2.22 9.94 -7.16
C TYR A 145 -3.09 8.77 -7.61
N VAL A 146 -4.32 9.07 -8.02
CA VAL A 146 -5.25 8.13 -8.66
C VAL A 146 -5.82 8.84 -9.88
N THR A 147 -5.76 8.17 -11.03
CA THR A 147 -6.33 8.70 -12.27
C THR A 147 -7.82 9.01 -12.09
N PRO A 148 -8.35 10.09 -12.70
CA PRO A 148 -9.73 10.53 -12.48
C PRO A 148 -10.77 9.41 -12.57
N ASP A 149 -10.71 8.57 -13.61
CA ASP A 149 -11.66 7.48 -13.87
C ASP A 149 -11.58 6.30 -12.88
N HIS A 150 -10.54 6.30 -12.03
CA HIS A 150 -10.30 5.28 -11.01
C HIS A 150 -10.49 5.78 -9.58
N ARG A 151 -10.84 7.06 -9.41
CA ARG A 151 -11.13 7.64 -8.09
C ARG A 151 -12.39 7.06 -7.49
N ARG A 152 -12.47 7.09 -6.16
CA ARG A 152 -13.59 6.55 -5.35
C ARG A 152 -13.90 5.06 -5.57
N ARG A 153 -13.03 4.33 -6.26
CA ARG A 153 -13.11 2.86 -6.45
C ARG A 153 -12.18 2.08 -5.51
N GLY A 154 -11.65 2.73 -4.47
CA GLY A 154 -10.77 2.08 -3.49
C GLY A 154 -9.29 1.94 -3.89
N VAL A 155 -8.87 2.42 -5.06
CA VAL A 155 -7.48 2.33 -5.55
C VAL A 155 -6.48 2.97 -4.57
N GLY A 156 -6.73 4.21 -4.15
CA GLY A 156 -5.86 4.90 -3.18
C GLY A 156 -5.70 4.14 -1.86
N ASN A 157 -6.82 3.62 -1.32
CA ASN A 157 -6.81 2.81 -0.09
C ASN A 157 -6.01 1.52 -0.26
N LYS A 158 -6.20 0.81 -1.38
CA LYS A 158 -5.50 -0.44 -1.67
C LYS A 158 -4.00 -0.19 -1.83
N LEU A 159 -3.63 0.87 -2.54
CA LEU A 159 -2.24 1.26 -2.78
C LEU A 159 -1.51 1.65 -1.48
N SER A 160 -2.12 2.50 -0.62
CA SER A 160 -1.52 2.86 0.67
C SER A 160 -1.34 1.65 1.59
N ARG A 161 -2.30 0.72 1.61
CA ARG A 161 -2.18 -0.53 2.39
C ARG A 161 -1.10 -1.46 1.83
N ALA A 162 -0.97 -1.53 0.50
CA ALA A 162 0.08 -2.31 -0.13
C ALA A 162 1.47 -1.81 0.28
N VAL A 163 1.71 -0.50 0.17
CA VAL A 163 3.00 0.10 0.54
C VAL A 163 3.26 -0.01 2.05
N PHE A 164 2.22 0.09 2.90
CA PHE A 164 2.34 -0.16 4.33
C PHE A 164 2.85 -1.59 4.61
N GLY A 165 2.30 -2.59 3.91
CA GLY A 165 2.79 -3.97 3.96
C GLY A 165 4.24 -4.10 3.50
N MET A 166 4.62 -3.41 2.44
CA MET A 166 5.99 -3.43 1.91
C MET A 166 7.00 -2.85 2.92
N GLN A 167 6.69 -1.73 3.59
CA GLN A 167 7.54 -1.19 4.67
C GLN A 167 7.72 -2.20 5.80
N ALA A 168 6.62 -2.82 6.26
CA ALA A 168 6.67 -3.79 7.34
C ALA A 168 7.48 -5.05 6.99
N ALA A 169 7.32 -5.58 5.77
CA ALA A 169 8.09 -6.72 5.28
C ALA A 169 9.60 -6.44 5.20
N ARG A 170 9.98 -5.18 5.02
CA ARG A 170 11.37 -4.71 5.00
C ARG A 170 11.91 -4.31 6.37
N GLY A 171 11.09 -4.35 7.43
CA GLY A 171 11.47 -3.85 8.75
C GLY A 171 11.72 -2.34 8.78
N LEU A 172 11.09 -1.58 7.87
CA LEU A 172 11.24 -0.13 7.76
C LEU A 172 10.14 0.62 8.56
N PRO A 173 10.34 1.91 8.88
CA PRO A 173 9.37 2.71 9.62
C PRO A 173 7.96 2.72 9.00
N HIS A 174 6.93 2.87 9.83
CA HIS A 174 5.55 2.88 9.33
C HIS A 174 5.24 4.09 8.46
N LEU A 175 4.34 3.86 7.49
CA LEU A 175 3.84 4.94 6.65
C LEU A 175 3.06 5.99 7.44
N HIS A 176 3.34 7.25 7.14
CA HIS A 176 2.65 8.39 7.74
C HIS A 176 2.59 9.58 6.78
N GLY A 177 1.79 10.60 7.14
CA GLY A 177 1.69 11.88 6.42
C GLY A 177 2.08 13.06 7.32
N ASP A 178 2.61 14.14 6.74
CA ASP A 178 3.14 15.31 7.46
C ASP A 178 2.18 16.51 7.53
N GLY A 179 0.94 16.33 7.05
CA GLY A 179 -0.08 17.37 7.06
C GLY A 179 -0.15 18.23 5.80
N ARG A 180 0.82 18.11 4.86
CA ARG A 180 0.77 18.80 3.57
C ARG A 180 0.02 17.95 2.55
N ARG A 181 -1.09 18.46 2.01
CA ARG A 181 -1.96 17.68 1.12
C ARG A 181 -2.93 18.55 0.35
N THR A 182 -3.41 18.05 -0.78
CA THR A 182 -4.44 18.72 -1.59
C THR A 182 -5.80 18.65 -0.91
N GLU A 183 -6.76 19.47 -1.36
CA GLU A 183 -8.16 19.36 -0.90
C GLU A 183 -8.74 17.96 -1.15
N LEU A 184 -8.48 17.38 -2.33
CA LEU A 184 -8.88 16.00 -2.63
C LEU A 184 -8.23 14.99 -1.67
N GLY A 185 -6.97 15.22 -1.28
CA GLY A 185 -6.27 14.42 -0.28
C GLY A 185 -6.86 14.59 1.12
N GLU A 186 -7.34 15.79 1.46
CA GLU A 186 -8.06 16.08 2.69
C GLU A 186 -9.37 15.31 2.76
N GLU A 187 -10.20 15.40 1.72
CA GLU A 187 -11.44 14.64 1.59
C GLU A 187 -11.22 13.12 1.65
N TRP A 188 -10.18 12.64 0.96
CA TRP A 188 -9.83 11.22 1.01
C TRP A 188 -9.51 10.77 2.43
N ARG A 189 -8.69 11.55 3.17
CA ARG A 189 -8.39 11.25 4.59
C ARG A 189 -9.65 11.23 5.44
N ASN A 190 -10.54 12.19 5.26
CA ASN A 190 -11.78 12.29 6.04
C ASN A 190 -12.75 11.13 5.79
N GLY A 191 -12.60 10.43 4.66
CA GLY A 191 -13.30 9.17 4.37
C GLY A 191 -12.60 7.92 4.92
N LEU A 192 -11.43 8.03 5.55
CA LEU A 192 -10.73 6.91 6.16
C LEU A 192 -11.28 6.61 7.56
N HIS A 193 -11.12 5.36 7.99
CA HIS A 193 -11.31 5.01 9.40
C HIS A 193 -10.37 5.84 10.28
N ALA A 194 -10.85 6.33 11.43
CA ALA A 194 -10.12 7.24 12.31
C ALA A 194 -8.72 6.74 12.67
N ALA A 195 -8.58 5.42 12.91
CA ALA A 195 -7.30 4.74 13.14
C ALA A 195 -6.25 4.98 12.05
N VAL A 196 -6.68 4.92 10.79
CA VAL A 196 -5.79 5.10 9.63
C VAL A 196 -5.50 6.58 9.44
N ALA A 197 -6.52 7.44 9.61
CA ALA A 197 -6.37 8.88 9.54
C ALA A 197 -5.41 9.42 10.60
N ALA A 198 -5.31 8.77 11.77
CA ALA A 198 -4.39 9.14 12.86
C ALA A 198 -2.90 8.99 12.50
N ARG A 199 -2.56 8.21 11.46
CA ARG A 199 -1.17 8.15 10.93
C ARG A 199 -0.81 9.36 10.07
N MET A 200 -1.74 10.26 9.82
CA MET A 200 -1.52 11.46 9.05
C MET A 200 -1.65 12.65 10.00
N ALA A 201 -0.61 13.47 10.07
CA ALA A 201 -0.66 14.70 10.85
C ALA A 201 -1.84 15.59 10.40
N PRO A 202 -2.38 16.44 11.29
CA PRO A 202 -3.39 17.42 10.93
C PRO A 202 -2.98 18.27 9.72
N LEU A 203 -3.95 18.78 8.97
CA LEU A 203 -3.69 19.65 7.83
C LEU A 203 -2.85 20.86 8.26
N SER A 204 -1.67 21.00 7.66
CA SER A 204 -0.75 22.11 7.90
C SER A 204 -0.62 23.02 6.67
N GLU A 205 -0.77 22.45 5.47
CA GLU A 205 -0.64 23.16 4.20
C GLU A 205 -1.54 22.54 3.14
N VAL A 206 -2.28 23.38 2.41
CA VAL A 206 -3.04 22.95 1.23
C VAL A 206 -2.14 23.00 0.01
N MET A 207 -1.78 21.83 -0.51
CA MET A 207 -0.94 21.69 -1.69
C MET A 207 -1.75 21.95 -2.98
N PRO A 208 -1.11 22.46 -4.06
CA PRO A 208 -1.74 22.58 -5.36
C PRO A 208 -2.28 21.25 -5.87
N ALA A 209 -3.38 21.29 -6.62
CA ALA A 209 -3.94 20.11 -7.23
C ALA A 209 -2.96 19.44 -8.20
N MET A 210 -2.90 18.10 -8.19
CA MET A 210 -2.02 17.33 -9.07
C MET A 210 -2.56 17.22 -10.50
N THR A 211 -3.84 17.51 -10.73
CA THR A 211 -4.47 17.53 -12.05
C THR A 211 -5.19 18.86 -12.24
N PRO A 212 -5.04 19.55 -13.38
CA PRO A 212 -5.66 20.86 -13.60
C PRO A 212 -7.18 20.89 -13.42
N SER A 213 -7.88 19.80 -13.75
CA SER A 213 -9.34 19.67 -13.56
C SER A 213 -9.77 19.78 -12.11
N ASP A 214 -8.89 19.45 -11.17
CA ASP A 214 -9.20 19.43 -9.74
C ASP A 214 -8.99 20.81 -9.09
N ALA A 215 -8.31 21.74 -9.76
CA ALA A 215 -8.14 23.12 -9.28
C ALA A 215 -9.40 23.97 -9.53
N ALA A 216 -10.25 23.57 -10.48
CA ALA A 216 -11.57 24.14 -10.70
C ALA A 216 -12.55 23.46 -9.75
N GLY A 217 -12.55 23.88 -8.47
CA GLY A 217 -13.59 23.48 -7.52
C GLY A 217 -15.01 23.71 -8.07
N PRO A 218 -16.05 23.15 -7.46
CA PRO A 218 -17.42 23.28 -7.97
C PRO A 218 -17.75 24.76 -8.19
N ILE A 219 -18.20 25.10 -9.40
CA ILE A 219 -18.82 26.41 -9.66
C ILE A 219 -20.02 26.48 -8.72
N ARG A 220 -19.86 27.20 -7.61
CA ARG A 220 -20.98 27.54 -6.72
C ARG A 220 -21.98 28.33 -7.56
N ARG A 221 -23.13 27.72 -7.86
CA ARG A 221 -24.33 28.44 -8.30
C ARG A 221 -25.21 28.67 -7.09
#